data_AF-V6KA23-F1
#
_entry.id   AF-V6KA23-F1
#
_cell.length_a   1.000
_cell.length_b   1.000
_cell.length_c   1.000
_cell.angle_alpha   90.00
_cell.angle_beta   90.00
_cell.angle_gamma   90.00
#
_symmetry.space_group_name_H-M   'P 1'
#
loop_
_entity.id
_entity.type
_entity.pdbx_description
1 polymer ?
#
loop_
_entity_poly.entity_id
_entity_poly.type
_entity_poly.pdbx_seq_one_letter_code
_entity_poly.pdbx_strand_id
1 'polypeptide(L)'
;MTATKSAKARRPLVSRGARGAAERAWERPLSADPPMAWERTAVTLRHQLKAGAVTLHCVHTLRLLGCPHDALDYYWPPLLNLEALVYVGDLAVEREQADGPPAGTAWRDGIEEVLRGYGCDTAEALADLRALEEYARWETETMSRRAQYSVDDLVRACHGRSSDVRIMTGFGRRLAGLPGDESFDRLAGHMHAMGELISDVVGYAKDVADDSCNFYRMCVWAVGVEAARARLHEVWRRLCDDLLCDLAAADRRSLVRFAQVFLLRPRPLRALAVKRSPTRVYTLLPRPVLLTWIRWRLERGERLRLPAVPDPVPEPAAEGSSVHSSTC
;
A
#
# COMPACT_ATOMS: atom_id res chain seq x y z
N MET A 1 29.62 -44.61 -14.75
CA MET A 1 29.51 -43.13 -14.82
C MET A 1 28.34 -42.75 -15.71
N THR A 2 27.17 -42.54 -15.11
CA THR A 2 25.93 -42.19 -15.82
C THR A 2 25.82 -40.67 -15.92
N ALA A 3 26.02 -40.14 -17.13
CA ALA A 3 25.86 -38.72 -17.42
C ALA A 3 24.38 -38.34 -17.39
N THR A 4 23.94 -37.74 -16.30
CA THR A 4 22.62 -37.12 -16.17
C THR A 4 22.58 -35.90 -17.09
N LYS A 5 22.01 -36.07 -18.30
CA LYS A 5 21.71 -34.95 -19.21
C LYS A 5 20.71 -34.02 -18.51
N SER A 6 21.24 -32.95 -17.93
CA SER A 6 20.45 -31.84 -17.39
C SER A 6 19.55 -31.30 -18.50
N ALA A 7 18.26 -31.60 -18.40
CA ALA A 7 17.26 -31.08 -19.32
C ALA A 7 17.22 -29.56 -19.14
N LYS A 8 17.89 -28.83 -20.04
CA LYS A 8 17.75 -27.37 -20.20
C LYS A 8 16.26 -27.08 -20.33
N ALA A 9 15.64 -26.65 -19.23
CA ALA A 9 14.24 -26.27 -19.21
C ALA A 9 14.06 -25.15 -20.24
N ARG A 10 13.44 -25.49 -21.38
CA ARG A 10 13.12 -24.52 -22.42
C ARG A 10 12.23 -23.46 -21.76
N ARG A 11 12.79 -22.27 -21.51
CA ARG A 11 12.01 -21.12 -21.05
C ARG A 11 10.87 -20.92 -22.05
N PRO A 12 9.61 -20.79 -21.60
CA PRO A 12 8.48 -20.65 -22.50
C PRO A 12 8.67 -19.41 -23.40
N LEU A 13 8.40 -19.59 -24.70
CA LEU A 13 8.53 -18.58 -25.77
C LEU A 13 7.64 -17.33 -25.60
N VAL A 14 6.82 -17.27 -24.55
CA VAL A 14 5.86 -16.19 -24.28
C VAL A 14 6.55 -14.90 -23.77
N SER A 15 7.86 -14.91 -23.48
CA SER A 15 8.50 -13.84 -22.69
C SER A 15 9.27 -12.76 -23.47
N ARG A 16 9.56 -12.94 -24.77
CA ARG A 16 10.35 -11.93 -25.52
C ARG A 16 9.61 -10.60 -25.73
N GLY A 17 8.31 -10.66 -26.02
CA GLY A 17 7.50 -9.45 -26.25
C GLY A 17 7.29 -8.64 -24.96
N ALA A 18 6.94 -9.32 -23.87
CA ALA A 18 6.74 -8.72 -22.56
C ALA A 18 8.02 -8.06 -22.03
N ARG A 19 9.15 -8.77 -22.11
CA ARG A 19 10.45 -8.22 -21.70
C ARG A 19 10.84 -6.98 -22.51
N GLY A 20 10.71 -7.04 -23.84
CA GLY A 20 11.04 -5.88 -24.68
C GLY A 20 10.12 -4.68 -24.42
N ALA A 21 8.85 -4.90 -24.05
CA ALA A 21 7.97 -3.82 -23.62
C ALA A 21 8.40 -3.23 -22.27
N ALA A 22 8.77 -4.09 -21.31
CA ALA A 22 9.27 -3.67 -20.01
C ALA A 22 10.57 -2.87 -20.11
N GLU A 23 11.49 -3.32 -20.96
CA GLU A 23 12.76 -2.64 -21.25
C GLU A 23 12.53 -1.27 -21.87
N ARG A 24 11.62 -1.14 -22.86
CA ARG A 24 11.26 0.18 -23.41
C ARG A 24 10.60 1.10 -22.39
N ALA A 25 9.72 0.56 -21.54
CA ALA A 25 9.10 1.34 -20.47
C ALA A 25 10.16 1.82 -19.45
N TRP A 26 11.15 0.97 -19.17
CA TRP A 26 12.30 1.27 -18.32
C TRP A 26 13.25 2.33 -18.92
N GLU A 27 13.48 2.28 -20.23
CA GLU A 27 14.34 3.22 -20.97
C GLU A 27 13.69 4.59 -21.22
N ARG A 28 12.36 4.69 -21.15
CA ARG A 28 11.62 5.93 -21.43
C ARG A 28 12.17 7.14 -20.65
N PRO A 29 12.39 7.07 -19.33
CA PRO A 29 12.89 8.23 -18.59
C PRO A 29 14.36 8.57 -18.91
N LEU A 30 15.13 7.59 -19.39
CA LEU A 30 16.53 7.78 -19.82
C LEU A 30 16.66 8.40 -21.21
N SER A 31 15.59 8.33 -22.01
CA SER A 31 15.53 8.79 -23.39
C SER A 31 14.62 10.01 -23.59
N ALA A 32 14.11 10.60 -22.51
CA ALA A 32 13.29 11.81 -22.55
C ALA A 32 14.10 13.03 -23.03
N ASP A 33 13.47 13.89 -23.84
CA ASP A 33 14.01 15.17 -24.31
C ASP A 33 12.98 16.29 -24.05
N PRO A 34 13.27 17.28 -23.18
CA PRO A 34 14.50 17.43 -22.41
C PRO A 34 14.68 16.30 -21.37
N PRO A 35 15.92 16.05 -20.92
CA PRO A 35 16.17 15.10 -19.85
C PRO A 35 15.32 15.43 -18.63
N MET A 36 14.77 14.40 -18.01
CA MET A 36 14.06 14.52 -16.74
C MET A 36 14.97 15.12 -15.67
N ALA A 37 14.44 16.07 -14.90
CA ALA A 37 15.18 16.81 -13.88
C ALA A 37 15.15 16.07 -12.53
N TRP A 38 15.76 14.88 -12.47
CA TRP A 38 15.80 13.94 -11.31
C TRP A 38 16.34 14.49 -9.98
N GLU A 39 16.49 15.80 -9.85
CA GLU A 39 17.00 16.51 -8.68
C GLU A 39 16.17 16.20 -7.43
N ARG A 40 14.87 15.93 -7.58
CA ARG A 40 13.93 15.70 -6.46
C ARG A 40 13.70 14.22 -6.14
N THR A 41 14.35 13.30 -6.85
CA THR A 41 14.17 11.85 -6.66
C THR A 41 15.30 11.18 -5.88
N ALA A 42 16.19 11.99 -5.28
CA ALA A 42 17.33 11.50 -4.52
C ALA A 42 16.89 10.84 -3.21
N VAL A 43 17.29 9.57 -3.01
CA VAL A 43 17.03 8.80 -1.80
C VAL A 43 18.30 8.12 -1.30
N THR A 44 18.41 7.90 0.01
CA THR A 44 19.55 7.19 0.60
C THR A 44 19.32 5.68 0.58
N LEU A 45 20.40 4.89 0.77
CA LEU A 45 20.28 3.45 0.96
C LEU A 45 19.38 3.08 2.16
N ARG A 46 19.41 3.89 3.24
CA ARG A 46 18.54 3.68 4.40
C ARG A 46 17.07 3.72 4.01
N HIS A 47 16.67 4.68 3.16
CA HIS A 47 15.30 4.79 2.68
C HIS A 47 14.91 3.56 1.85
N GLN A 48 15.79 3.10 0.96
CA GLN A 48 15.56 1.90 0.16
C GLN A 48 15.42 0.63 1.01
N LEU A 49 16.21 0.48 2.08
CA LEU A 49 16.11 -0.69 2.97
C LEU A 49 14.75 -0.72 3.71
N LYS A 50 14.23 0.44 4.11
CA LYS A 50 12.90 0.55 4.71
C LYS A 50 11.78 0.25 3.71
N ALA A 51 11.90 0.79 2.49
CA ALA A 51 10.95 0.60 1.40
C ALA A 51 10.81 -0.87 0.92
N GLY A 52 11.81 -1.72 1.18
CA GLY A 52 11.88 -3.06 0.61
C GLY A 52 10.68 -3.95 0.92
N ALA A 53 10.11 -3.86 2.14
CA ALA A 53 9.00 -4.73 2.54
C ALA A 53 7.71 -4.43 1.76
N VAL A 54 7.32 -3.16 1.67
CA VAL A 54 6.13 -2.71 0.93
C VAL A 54 6.32 -2.90 -0.58
N THR A 55 7.54 -2.64 -1.08
CA THR A 55 7.87 -2.90 -2.50
C THR A 55 7.71 -4.40 -2.84
N LEU A 56 8.17 -5.32 -1.97
CA LEU A 56 7.97 -6.76 -2.16
C LEU A 56 6.48 -7.14 -2.16
N HIS A 57 5.69 -6.53 -1.29
CA HIS A 57 4.24 -6.71 -1.28
C HIS A 57 3.62 -6.30 -2.63
N CYS A 58 3.96 -5.11 -3.14
CA CYS A 58 3.46 -4.60 -4.42
C CYS A 58 3.89 -5.50 -5.59
N VAL A 59 5.15 -5.94 -5.64
CA VAL A 59 5.63 -6.87 -6.67
C VAL A 59 4.90 -8.21 -6.63
N HIS A 60 4.58 -8.72 -5.44
CA HIS A 60 3.77 -9.92 -5.30
C HIS A 60 2.35 -9.70 -5.86
N THR A 61 1.72 -8.57 -5.53
CA THR A 61 0.40 -8.18 -6.03
C THR A 61 0.41 -8.06 -7.57
N LEU A 62 1.38 -7.36 -8.15
CA LEU A 62 1.53 -7.21 -9.60
C LEU A 62 1.69 -8.56 -10.31
N ARG A 63 2.47 -9.47 -9.73
CA ARG A 63 2.61 -10.84 -10.24
C ARG A 63 1.26 -11.57 -10.25
N LEU A 64 0.48 -11.47 -9.19
CA LEU A 64 -0.85 -12.10 -9.11
C LEU A 64 -1.85 -11.48 -10.10
N LEU A 65 -1.69 -10.19 -10.41
CA LEU A 65 -2.44 -9.49 -11.44
C LEU A 65 -2.04 -9.83 -12.89
N GLY A 66 -1.01 -10.67 -13.05
CA GLY A 66 -0.57 -11.17 -14.35
C GLY A 66 0.62 -10.42 -14.94
N CYS A 67 1.32 -9.60 -14.16
CA CYS A 67 2.58 -9.01 -14.60
C CYS A 67 3.60 -10.13 -14.89
N PRO A 68 4.23 -10.14 -16.09
CA PRO A 68 5.27 -11.11 -16.42
C PRO A 68 6.44 -11.04 -15.45
N HIS A 69 6.95 -12.20 -15.03
CA HIS A 69 8.02 -12.25 -14.03
C HIS A 69 9.30 -11.54 -14.50
N ASP A 70 9.64 -11.67 -15.78
CA ASP A 70 10.81 -11.03 -16.36
C ASP A 70 10.64 -9.51 -16.55
N ALA A 71 9.40 -9.02 -16.57
CA ALA A 71 9.11 -7.58 -16.57
C ALA A 71 9.28 -6.97 -15.16
N LEU A 72 8.97 -7.71 -14.10
CA LEU A 72 9.09 -7.24 -12.71
C LEU A 72 10.53 -6.87 -12.34
N ASP A 73 11.54 -7.51 -12.94
CA ASP A 73 12.95 -7.15 -12.73
C ASP A 73 13.26 -5.70 -13.17
N TYR A 74 12.53 -5.19 -14.17
CA TYR A 74 12.63 -3.80 -14.64
C TYR A 74 11.77 -2.84 -13.84
N TYR A 75 10.67 -3.32 -13.24
CA TYR A 75 9.73 -2.48 -12.50
C TYR A 75 10.07 -2.40 -11.00
N TRP A 76 10.95 -3.27 -10.51
CA TRP A 76 11.38 -3.27 -9.12
C TRP A 76 12.11 -1.97 -8.71
N PRO A 77 13.16 -1.49 -9.43
CA PRO A 77 13.86 -0.28 -9.03
C PRO A 77 12.99 0.99 -8.92
N PRO A 78 12.09 1.30 -9.86
CA PRO A 78 11.26 2.51 -9.77
C PRO A 78 10.17 2.37 -8.70
N LEU A 79 9.62 1.17 -8.47
CA LEU A 79 8.72 0.93 -7.33
C LEU A 79 9.44 1.16 -6.00
N LEU A 80 10.68 0.67 -5.88
CA LEU A 80 11.49 0.87 -4.68
C LEU A 80 11.82 2.35 -4.45
N ASN A 81 12.07 3.11 -5.52
CA ASN A 81 12.33 4.54 -5.41
C ASN A 81 11.07 5.33 -5.00
N LEU A 82 9.90 5.00 -5.55
CA LEU A 82 8.63 5.60 -5.14
C LEU A 82 8.39 5.42 -3.64
N GLU A 83 8.49 4.18 -3.14
CA GLU A 83 8.31 3.90 -1.73
C GLU A 83 9.39 4.56 -0.85
N ALA A 84 10.63 4.62 -1.34
CA ALA A 84 11.69 5.32 -0.62
C ALA A 84 11.41 6.83 -0.51
N LEU A 85 10.71 7.44 -1.48
CA LEU A 85 10.26 8.83 -1.41
C LEU A 85 9.10 9.01 -0.42
N VAL A 86 8.17 8.05 -0.34
CA VAL A 86 7.14 8.03 0.72
C VAL A 86 7.80 8.08 2.10
N TYR A 87 8.80 7.23 2.33
CA TYR A 87 9.54 7.23 3.60
C TYR A 87 10.33 8.53 3.86
N VAL A 88 10.76 9.25 2.81
CA VAL A 88 11.33 10.60 2.99
C VAL A 88 10.26 11.57 3.49
N GLY A 89 9.03 11.45 3.00
CA GLY A 89 7.86 12.19 3.47
C GLY A 89 7.57 11.89 4.94
N ASP A 90 7.51 10.61 5.32
CA ASP A 90 7.29 10.19 6.71
C ASP A 90 8.33 10.81 7.66
N LEU A 91 9.61 10.74 7.31
CA LEU A 91 10.68 11.35 8.10
C LEU A 91 10.57 12.88 8.19
N ALA A 92 10.02 13.54 7.17
CA ALA A 92 9.80 14.99 7.20
C ALA A 92 8.63 15.34 8.14
N VAL A 93 7.57 14.54 8.11
CA VAL A 93 6.41 14.66 9.00
C VAL A 93 6.81 14.40 10.46
N GLU A 94 7.55 13.32 10.73
CA GLU A 94 8.08 13.02 12.07
C GLU A 94 8.94 14.17 12.62
N ARG A 95 9.74 14.82 11.76
CA ARG A 95 10.53 15.99 12.17
C ARG A 95 9.66 17.20 12.49
N GLU A 96 8.64 17.49 11.70
CA GLU A 96 7.69 18.58 11.99
C GLU A 96 7.00 18.34 13.34
N GLN A 97 6.58 17.11 13.60
CA GLN A 97 5.95 16.72 14.86
C GLN A 97 6.88 16.87 16.07
N ALA A 98 8.19 16.74 15.87
CA ALA A 98 9.24 16.96 16.88
C ALA A 98 9.70 18.43 16.98
N ASP A 99 8.78 19.39 16.81
CA ASP A 99 9.04 20.84 16.78
C ASP A 99 10.03 21.30 15.69
N GLY A 100 10.17 20.52 14.62
CA GLY A 100 10.96 20.87 13.44
C GLY A 100 10.23 21.82 12.49
N PRO A 101 10.89 22.21 11.37
CA PRO A 101 10.24 23.00 10.33
C PRO A 101 9.11 22.20 9.66
N PRO A 102 8.12 22.87 9.04
CA PRO A 102 7.06 22.21 8.30
C PRO A 102 7.59 21.23 7.25
N ALA A 103 6.93 20.07 7.11
CA ALA A 103 7.26 19.09 6.11
C ALA A 103 7.13 19.72 4.71
N GLY A 104 8.27 19.83 4.00
CA GLY A 104 8.29 20.33 2.64
C GLY A 104 7.63 19.36 1.65
N THR A 105 7.35 19.82 0.43
CA THR A 105 6.71 19.02 -0.63
C THR A 105 7.69 18.23 -1.51
N ALA A 106 8.99 18.23 -1.18
CA ALA A 106 10.03 17.67 -2.04
C ALA A 106 9.80 16.17 -2.36
N TRP A 107 9.34 15.39 -1.38
CA TRP A 107 9.02 13.97 -1.56
C TRP A 107 7.85 13.77 -2.54
N ARG A 108 6.80 14.59 -2.42
CA ARG A 108 5.62 14.57 -3.31
C ARG A 108 6.02 14.94 -4.72
N ASP A 109 6.77 16.04 -4.87
CA ASP A 109 7.26 16.51 -6.15
C ASP A 109 8.14 15.46 -6.83
N GLY A 110 8.97 14.75 -6.05
CA GLY A 110 9.77 13.61 -6.52
C GLY A 110 8.90 12.44 -7.00
N ILE A 111 7.84 12.07 -6.26
CA ILE A 111 6.91 11.02 -6.69
C ILE A 111 6.22 11.43 -8.00
N GLU A 112 5.72 12.66 -8.09
CA GLU A 112 5.06 13.17 -9.29
C GLU A 112 6.02 13.16 -10.49
N GLU A 113 7.28 13.53 -10.28
CA GLU A 113 8.32 13.46 -11.30
C GLU A 113 8.58 12.03 -11.78
N VAL A 114 8.74 11.06 -10.88
CA VAL A 114 8.88 9.65 -11.25
C VAL A 114 7.67 9.20 -12.07
N LEU A 115 6.45 9.47 -11.61
CA LEU A 115 5.23 9.09 -12.32
C LEU A 115 5.22 9.68 -13.74
N ARG A 116 5.52 10.99 -13.88
CA ARG A 116 5.55 11.69 -15.17
C ARG A 116 6.62 11.12 -16.12
N GLY A 117 7.81 10.83 -15.61
CA GLY A 117 8.90 10.27 -16.44
C GLY A 117 8.58 8.94 -17.07
N TYR A 118 7.83 8.12 -16.36
CA TYR A 118 7.33 6.86 -16.88
C TYR A 118 5.99 7.00 -17.64
N GLY A 119 5.41 8.21 -17.72
CA GLY A 119 4.11 8.47 -18.35
C GLY A 119 2.95 7.80 -17.61
N CYS A 120 3.01 7.82 -16.28
CA CYS A 120 2.08 7.18 -15.35
C CYS A 120 1.42 8.17 -14.37
N ASP A 121 1.56 9.48 -14.61
CA ASP A 121 0.98 10.61 -13.87
C ASP A 121 -0.51 10.81 -14.17
N THR A 122 -1.32 9.77 -14.02
CA THR A 122 -2.75 9.84 -14.35
C THR A 122 -3.56 10.50 -13.24
N ALA A 123 -4.78 10.94 -13.57
CA ALA A 123 -5.65 11.61 -12.61
C ALA A 123 -5.86 10.78 -11.33
N GLU A 124 -5.94 9.45 -11.46
CA GLU A 124 -6.07 8.52 -10.34
C GLU A 124 -4.78 8.47 -9.50
N ALA A 125 -3.61 8.34 -10.13
CA ALA A 125 -2.34 8.31 -9.41
C ALA A 125 -2.08 9.62 -8.66
N LEU A 126 -2.41 10.76 -9.28
CA LEU A 126 -2.31 12.07 -8.65
C LEU A 126 -3.37 12.28 -7.56
N ALA A 127 -4.53 11.63 -7.65
CA ALA A 127 -5.53 11.65 -6.58
C ALA A 127 -5.06 10.86 -5.37
N ASP A 128 -4.45 9.68 -5.57
CA ASP A 128 -3.85 8.92 -4.48
C ASP A 128 -2.67 9.67 -3.86
N LEU A 129 -1.84 10.36 -4.65
CA LEU A 129 -0.75 11.19 -4.11
C LEU A 129 -1.27 12.35 -3.25
N ARG A 130 -2.37 13.00 -3.66
CA ARG A 130 -3.03 14.01 -2.82
C ARG A 130 -3.61 13.41 -1.54
N ALA A 131 -4.19 12.21 -1.62
CA ALA A 131 -4.70 11.52 -0.44
C ALA A 131 -3.57 11.18 0.56
N LEU A 132 -2.36 10.85 0.06
CA LEU A 132 -1.17 10.64 0.90
C LEU A 132 -0.76 11.93 1.62
N GLU A 133 -0.71 13.05 0.89
CA GLU A 133 -0.38 14.37 1.44
C GLU A 133 -1.42 14.83 2.47
N GLU A 134 -2.71 14.64 2.17
CA GLU A 134 -3.81 14.94 3.10
C GLU A 134 -3.69 14.10 4.38
N TYR A 135 -3.33 12.82 4.26
CA TYR A 135 -3.08 11.95 5.40
C TYR A 135 -1.87 12.43 6.25
N ALA A 136 -0.75 12.79 5.62
CA ALA A 136 0.43 13.31 6.32
C ALA A 136 0.12 14.59 7.13
N ARG A 137 -0.70 15.48 6.57
CA ARG A 137 -1.20 16.68 7.27
C ARG A 137 -2.13 16.30 8.42
N TRP A 138 -3.08 15.42 8.16
CA TRP A 138 -4.02 14.92 9.16
C TRP A 138 -3.28 14.29 10.35
N GLU A 139 -2.22 13.54 10.07
CA GLU A 139 -1.36 12.93 11.07
C GLU A 139 -0.72 13.97 12.00
N THR A 140 -0.11 14.98 11.40
CA THR A 140 0.52 16.10 12.13
C THR A 140 -0.48 16.90 12.98
N GLU A 141 -1.65 17.20 12.42
CA GLU A 141 -2.73 17.90 13.14
C GLU A 141 -3.27 17.09 14.32
N THR A 142 -3.38 15.77 14.16
CA THR A 142 -3.81 14.84 15.20
C THR A 142 -2.77 14.73 16.31
N MET A 143 -1.48 14.62 15.98
CA MET A 143 -0.37 14.57 16.96
C MET A 143 -0.35 15.81 17.83
N SER A 144 -0.65 16.96 17.21
CA SER A 144 -0.75 18.24 17.91
C SER A 144 -1.98 18.37 18.81
N ARG A 145 -2.88 17.36 18.84
CA ARG A 145 -4.18 17.36 19.55
C ARG A 145 -5.07 18.55 19.18
N ARG A 146 -4.99 19.02 17.93
CA ARG A 146 -5.65 20.26 17.48
C ARG A 146 -7.03 20.05 16.86
N ALA A 147 -7.47 18.81 16.64
CA ALA A 147 -8.70 18.53 15.91
C ALA A 147 -9.50 17.36 16.50
N GLN A 148 -10.83 17.47 16.36
CA GLN A 148 -11.77 16.37 16.59
C GLN A 148 -12.14 15.78 15.23
N TYR A 149 -12.18 14.46 15.14
CA TYR A 149 -12.44 13.76 13.87
C TYR A 149 -13.73 12.94 13.93
N SER A 150 -14.52 13.05 12.86
CA SER A 150 -15.68 12.20 12.64
C SER A 150 -15.24 10.78 12.23
N VAL A 151 -16.19 9.84 12.20
CA VAL A 151 -15.93 8.49 11.65
C VAL A 151 -15.53 8.57 10.18
N ASP A 152 -16.16 9.46 9.42
CA ASP A 152 -15.87 9.63 8.00
C ASP A 152 -14.44 10.15 7.78
N ASP A 153 -13.96 11.03 8.66
CA ASP A 153 -12.56 11.50 8.63
C ASP A 153 -11.59 10.37 8.92
N LEU A 154 -11.90 9.52 9.90
CA LEU A 154 -11.08 8.36 10.24
C LEU A 154 -11.06 7.30 9.11
N VAL A 155 -12.20 7.02 8.49
CA VAL A 155 -12.27 6.12 7.31
C VAL A 155 -11.45 6.70 6.16
N ARG A 156 -11.58 8.00 5.89
CA ARG A 156 -10.77 8.71 4.88
C ARG A 156 -9.28 8.62 5.19
N ALA A 157 -8.89 8.78 6.44
CA ALA A 157 -7.51 8.65 6.88
C ALA A 157 -6.96 7.22 6.67
N CYS A 158 -7.73 6.16 6.95
CA CYS A 158 -7.31 4.79 6.62
C CYS A 158 -7.04 4.59 5.12
N HIS A 159 -7.88 5.20 4.27
CA HIS A 159 -7.66 5.18 2.83
C HIS A 159 -6.47 6.05 2.40
N GLY A 160 -6.25 7.20 3.05
CA GLY A 160 -5.10 8.06 2.80
C GLY A 160 -3.79 7.38 3.15
N ARG A 161 -3.73 6.70 4.31
CA ARG A 161 -2.54 5.96 4.79
C ARG A 161 -2.07 4.86 3.84
N SER A 162 -3.01 4.21 3.15
CA SER A 162 -2.72 3.10 2.23
C SER A 162 -2.59 3.52 0.76
N SER A 163 -2.50 4.83 0.49
CA SER A 163 -2.47 5.38 -0.87
C SER A 163 -1.15 5.14 -1.59
N ASP A 164 -0.03 5.06 -0.88
CA ASP A 164 1.29 4.64 -1.37
C ASP A 164 1.24 3.28 -2.10
N VAL A 165 0.60 2.27 -1.51
CA VAL A 165 0.43 0.94 -2.08
C VAL A 165 -0.47 0.99 -3.32
N ARG A 166 -1.48 1.87 -3.34
CA ARG A 166 -2.33 2.09 -4.52
C ARG A 166 -1.56 2.76 -5.65
N ILE A 167 -0.78 3.80 -5.37
CA ILE A 167 0.12 4.46 -6.33
C ILE A 167 1.05 3.43 -6.95
N MET A 168 1.75 2.65 -6.13
CA MET A 168 2.70 1.64 -6.58
C MET A 168 2.03 0.53 -7.41
N THR A 169 0.88 0.03 -6.97
CA THR A 169 0.15 -1.01 -7.70
C THR A 169 -0.37 -0.47 -9.04
N GLY A 170 -0.94 0.73 -9.07
CA GLY A 170 -1.38 1.40 -10.29
C GLY A 170 -0.23 1.67 -11.26
N PHE A 171 0.88 2.19 -10.74
CA PHE A 171 2.12 2.45 -11.47
C PHE A 171 2.66 1.16 -12.11
N GLY A 172 2.85 0.10 -11.34
CA GLY A 172 3.36 -1.18 -11.84
C GLY A 172 2.44 -1.82 -12.87
N ARG A 173 1.12 -1.69 -12.72
CA ARG A 173 0.15 -2.16 -13.73
C ARG A 173 0.28 -1.40 -15.05
N ARG A 174 0.44 -0.08 -14.98
CA ARG A 174 0.61 0.76 -16.18
C ARG A 174 1.92 0.46 -16.89
N LEU A 175 3.03 0.33 -16.15
CA LEU A 175 4.31 -0.12 -16.71
C LEU A 175 4.17 -1.48 -17.42
N ALA A 176 3.44 -2.41 -16.82
CA ALA A 176 3.16 -3.72 -17.38
C ALA A 176 2.17 -3.70 -18.59
N GLY A 177 1.64 -2.54 -18.97
CA GLY A 177 0.62 -2.42 -20.01
C GLY A 177 -0.68 -3.14 -19.67
N LEU A 178 -0.96 -3.36 -18.38
CA LEU A 178 -2.18 -4.01 -17.94
C LEU A 178 -3.34 -3.02 -18.02
N PRO A 179 -4.51 -3.44 -18.53
CA PRO A 179 -5.69 -2.58 -18.59
C PRO A 179 -6.10 -2.13 -17.19
N GLY A 180 -6.53 -0.87 -17.08
CA GLY A 180 -7.18 -0.31 -15.89
C GLY A 180 -8.36 -1.16 -15.43
N ASP A 181 -8.66 -1.12 -14.13
CA ASP A 181 -9.73 -1.90 -13.52
C ASP A 181 -10.20 -1.22 -12.23
N GLU A 182 -10.94 -0.12 -12.41
CA GLU A 182 -11.40 0.74 -11.31
C GLU A 182 -12.18 -0.02 -10.25
N SER A 183 -12.96 -1.03 -10.67
CA SER A 183 -13.74 -1.88 -9.76
C SER A 183 -12.82 -2.75 -8.91
N PHE A 184 -11.76 -3.35 -9.48
CA PHE A 184 -10.72 -3.99 -8.68
C PHE A 184 -9.97 -3.00 -7.78
N ASP A 185 -9.61 -1.82 -8.29
CA ASP A 185 -8.82 -0.83 -7.56
C ASP A 185 -9.56 -0.31 -6.30
N ARG A 186 -10.89 -0.09 -6.40
CA ARG A 186 -11.74 0.21 -5.23
C ARG A 186 -11.72 -0.92 -4.20
N LEU A 187 -11.94 -2.16 -4.64
CA LEU A 187 -11.92 -3.33 -3.75
C LEU A 187 -10.55 -3.52 -3.07
N ALA A 188 -9.46 -3.31 -3.81
CA ALA A 188 -8.11 -3.38 -3.27
C ALA A 188 -7.88 -2.27 -2.24
N GLY A 189 -8.36 -1.05 -2.50
CA GLY A 189 -8.30 0.07 -1.56
C GLY A 189 -8.88 -0.25 -0.20
N HIS A 190 -10.06 -0.88 -0.13
CA HIS A 190 -10.65 -1.36 1.14
C HIS A 190 -9.75 -2.37 1.85
N MET A 191 -9.22 -3.35 1.11
CA MET A 191 -8.36 -4.38 1.68
C MET A 191 -7.05 -3.82 2.23
N HIS A 192 -6.46 -2.81 1.58
CA HIS A 192 -5.26 -2.15 2.07
C HIS A 192 -5.55 -1.32 3.31
N ALA A 193 -6.62 -0.51 3.31
CA ALA A 193 -7.05 0.26 4.49
C ALA A 193 -7.33 -0.64 5.71
N MET A 194 -8.01 -1.78 5.50
CA MET A 194 -8.23 -2.78 6.55
C MET A 194 -6.92 -3.44 7.01
N GLY A 195 -5.98 -3.67 6.09
CA GLY A 195 -4.66 -4.21 6.39
C GLY A 195 -3.84 -3.29 7.29
N GLU A 196 -3.82 -2.00 7.00
CA GLU A 196 -3.19 -0.96 7.85
C GLU A 196 -3.80 -0.97 9.24
N LEU A 197 -5.13 -0.98 9.35
CA LEU A 197 -5.80 -0.97 10.66
C LEU A 197 -5.50 -2.23 11.48
N ILE A 198 -5.44 -3.40 10.83
CA ILE A 198 -5.02 -4.64 11.49
C ILE A 198 -3.59 -4.51 12.00
N SER A 199 -2.68 -3.98 11.16
CA SER A 199 -1.28 -3.77 11.52
C SER A 199 -1.16 -2.85 12.73
N ASP A 200 -1.88 -1.73 12.75
CA ASP A 200 -1.89 -0.78 13.86
C ASP A 200 -2.44 -1.41 15.14
N VAL A 201 -3.52 -2.20 15.08
CA VAL A 201 -4.06 -2.87 16.27
C VAL A 201 -3.07 -3.90 16.84
N VAL A 202 -2.40 -4.66 15.97
CA VAL A 202 -1.43 -5.68 16.39
C VAL A 202 -0.13 -5.03 16.89
N GLY A 203 0.29 -3.92 16.28
CA GLY A 203 1.50 -3.17 16.59
C GLY A 203 1.36 -2.20 17.77
N TYR A 204 0.13 -1.86 18.17
CA TYR A 204 -0.18 -0.75 19.08
C TYR A 204 0.75 -0.61 20.29
N ALA A 205 0.91 -1.67 21.08
CA ALA A 205 1.71 -1.60 22.30
C ALA A 205 3.19 -1.29 22.02
N LYS A 206 3.73 -1.80 20.91
CA LYS A 206 5.08 -1.50 20.46
C LYS A 206 5.17 -0.07 19.95
N ASP A 207 4.22 0.37 19.12
CA ASP A 207 4.25 1.71 18.54
C ASP A 207 4.13 2.79 19.62
N VAL A 208 3.32 2.58 20.66
CA VAL A 208 3.27 3.48 21.83
C VAL A 208 4.61 3.50 22.57
N ALA A 209 5.26 2.35 22.75
CA ALA A 209 6.56 2.26 23.44
C ALA A 209 7.70 2.92 22.64
N ASP A 210 7.63 2.88 21.31
CA ASP A 210 8.60 3.49 20.39
C ASP A 210 8.24 4.98 20.09
N ASP A 211 7.25 5.54 20.77
CA ASP A 211 6.65 6.86 20.52
C ASP A 211 6.33 7.11 19.03
N SER A 212 5.91 6.06 18.35
CA SER A 212 5.56 6.08 16.93
C SER A 212 4.08 6.41 16.74
N CYS A 213 3.76 6.95 15.56
CA CYS A 213 2.37 7.17 15.18
C CYS A 213 1.66 5.84 14.92
N ASN A 214 0.45 5.70 15.45
CA ASN A 214 -0.39 4.53 15.30
C ASN A 214 -1.86 4.97 15.21
N PHE A 215 -2.63 4.43 14.27
CA PHE A 215 -4.00 4.87 14.05
C PHE A 215 -4.93 4.66 15.26
N TYR A 216 -4.73 3.60 16.05
CA TYR A 216 -5.51 3.42 17.28
C TYR A 216 -5.12 4.44 18.35
N ARG A 217 -3.83 4.78 18.47
CA ARG A 217 -3.34 5.89 19.33
C ARG A 217 -3.98 7.21 18.93
N MET A 218 -4.10 7.46 17.62
CA MET A 218 -4.81 8.63 17.08
C MET A 218 -6.30 8.66 17.46
N CYS A 219 -6.99 7.51 17.41
CA CYS A 219 -8.35 7.40 17.93
C CYS A 219 -8.41 7.76 19.42
N VAL A 220 -7.46 7.30 20.24
CA VAL A 220 -7.39 7.62 21.67
C VAL A 220 -7.24 9.12 21.90
N TRP A 221 -6.39 9.81 21.13
CA TRP A 221 -6.24 11.25 21.25
C TRP A 221 -7.47 12.03 20.76
N ALA A 222 -8.11 11.58 19.68
CA ALA A 222 -9.23 12.29 19.08
C ALA A 222 -10.53 12.20 19.91
N VAL A 223 -10.81 11.04 20.51
CA VAL A 223 -12.10 10.80 21.21
C VAL A 223 -11.96 10.36 22.67
N GLY A 224 -10.74 10.19 23.17
CA GLY A 224 -10.46 9.69 24.52
C GLY A 224 -10.43 8.16 24.63
N VAL A 225 -9.76 7.67 25.67
CA VAL A 225 -9.53 6.25 25.98
C VAL A 225 -10.82 5.42 25.91
N GLU A 226 -11.88 5.88 26.59
CA GLU A 226 -13.15 5.15 26.70
C GLU A 226 -13.87 4.96 25.35
N ALA A 227 -13.86 5.99 24.51
CA ALA A 227 -14.58 5.98 23.24
C ALA A 227 -13.76 5.41 22.08
N ALA A 228 -12.43 5.39 22.18
CA ALA A 228 -11.53 5.02 21.08
C ALA A 228 -11.78 3.61 20.54
N ARG A 229 -12.02 2.64 21.42
CA ARG A 229 -12.31 1.25 20.99
C ARG A 229 -13.62 1.17 20.20
N ALA A 230 -14.67 1.80 20.71
CA ALA A 230 -15.97 1.84 20.03
C ALA A 230 -15.83 2.52 18.66
N ARG A 231 -15.07 3.63 18.60
CA ARG A 231 -14.82 4.36 17.36
C ARG A 231 -14.04 3.53 16.34
N LEU A 232 -13.01 2.81 16.77
CA LEU A 232 -12.24 1.92 15.91
C LEU A 232 -13.12 0.80 15.33
N HIS A 233 -14.00 0.20 16.14
CA HIS A 233 -14.97 -0.79 15.66
C HIS A 233 -15.96 -0.20 14.65
N GLU A 234 -16.37 1.05 14.84
CA GLU A 234 -17.26 1.75 13.90
C GLU A 234 -16.57 1.98 12.54
N VAL A 235 -15.32 2.44 12.55
CA VAL A 235 -14.48 2.58 11.34
C VAL A 235 -14.31 1.22 10.65
N TRP A 236 -13.96 0.18 11.39
CA TRP A 236 -13.82 -1.18 10.84
C TRP A 236 -15.11 -1.69 10.20
N ARG A 237 -16.25 -1.49 10.89
CA ARG A 237 -17.57 -1.88 10.36
C ARG A 237 -17.86 -1.13 9.07
N ARG A 238 -17.58 0.18 9.02
CA ARG A 238 -17.79 0.98 7.82
C ARG A 238 -16.96 0.48 6.64
N LEU A 239 -15.67 0.22 6.84
CA LEU A 239 -14.80 -0.38 5.81
C LEU A 239 -15.32 -1.74 5.32
N CYS A 240 -15.83 -2.58 6.23
CA CYS A 240 -16.44 -3.87 5.86
C CYS A 240 -17.72 -3.68 5.03
N ASP A 241 -18.60 -2.77 5.45
CA ASP A 241 -19.85 -2.47 4.76
C ASP A 241 -19.58 -1.95 3.34
N ASP A 242 -18.64 -1.01 3.21
CA ASP A 242 -18.21 -0.44 1.93
C ASP A 242 -17.59 -1.50 1.01
N LEU A 243 -16.70 -2.37 1.54
CA LEU A 243 -16.16 -3.53 0.80
C LEU A 243 -17.26 -4.48 0.32
N LEU A 244 -18.23 -4.82 1.17
CA LEU A 244 -19.31 -5.74 0.84
C LEU A 244 -20.27 -5.15 -0.22
N CYS A 245 -20.47 -3.84 -0.18
CA CYS A 245 -21.20 -3.08 -1.19
C CYS A 245 -20.48 -3.12 -2.54
N ASP A 246 -19.19 -2.78 -2.57
CA ASP A 246 -18.38 -2.80 -3.80
C ASP A 246 -18.24 -4.21 -4.37
N LEU A 247 -18.14 -5.24 -3.53
CA LEU A 247 -18.15 -6.64 -3.98
C LEU A 247 -19.47 -7.00 -4.66
N ALA A 248 -20.59 -6.49 -4.15
CA ALA A 248 -21.90 -6.71 -4.75
C ALA A 248 -22.08 -6.00 -6.09
N ALA A 249 -21.37 -4.90 -6.32
CA ALA A 249 -21.39 -4.13 -7.56
C ALA A 249 -20.34 -4.59 -8.59
N ALA A 250 -19.22 -5.17 -8.14
CA ALA A 250 -18.08 -5.51 -8.99
C ALA A 250 -18.43 -6.52 -10.08
N ASP A 251 -17.85 -6.33 -11.27
CA ASP A 251 -17.99 -7.28 -12.37
C ASP A 251 -17.18 -8.57 -12.10
N ARG A 252 -17.45 -9.63 -12.88
CA ARG A 252 -16.81 -10.93 -12.66
C ARG A 252 -15.27 -10.87 -12.78
N ARG A 253 -14.73 -10.08 -13.72
CA ARG A 253 -13.29 -9.97 -13.93
C ARG A 253 -12.61 -9.34 -12.71
N SER A 254 -13.20 -8.27 -12.16
CA SER A 254 -12.75 -7.66 -10.90
C SER A 254 -12.77 -8.64 -9.74
N LEU A 255 -13.86 -9.39 -9.57
CA LEU A 255 -13.98 -10.39 -8.50
C LEU A 255 -12.94 -11.51 -8.61
N VAL A 256 -12.63 -11.96 -9.83
CA VAL A 256 -11.58 -12.96 -10.04
C VAL A 256 -10.23 -12.40 -9.61
N ARG A 257 -9.89 -11.16 -10.00
CA ARG A 257 -8.62 -10.52 -9.62
C ARG A 257 -8.53 -10.29 -8.11
N PHE A 258 -9.61 -9.82 -7.50
CA PHE A 258 -9.69 -9.67 -6.05
C PHE A 258 -9.44 -10.99 -5.31
N ALA A 259 -10.12 -12.06 -5.74
CA ALA A 259 -9.92 -13.39 -5.17
C ALA A 259 -8.47 -13.87 -5.33
N GLN A 260 -7.85 -13.59 -6.48
CA GLN A 260 -6.47 -13.97 -6.77
C GLN A 260 -5.47 -13.27 -5.86
N VAL A 261 -5.61 -11.95 -5.69
CA VAL A 261 -4.68 -11.12 -4.92
C VAL A 261 -4.85 -11.37 -3.43
N PHE A 262 -6.09 -11.33 -2.92
CA PHE A 262 -6.32 -11.29 -1.49
C PHE A 262 -6.69 -12.64 -0.89
N LEU A 263 -7.37 -13.54 -1.59
CA LEU A 263 -7.97 -14.74 -0.94
C LEU A 263 -7.18 -16.03 -1.16
N LEU A 264 -6.29 -16.05 -2.14
CA LEU A 264 -5.34 -17.13 -2.34
C LEU A 264 -4.27 -17.06 -1.27
N ARG A 265 -4.17 -18.13 -0.46
CA ARG A 265 -3.06 -18.24 0.47
C ARG A 265 -1.76 -18.21 -0.35
N PRO A 266 -0.81 -17.32 -0.02
CA PRO A 266 0.51 -17.39 -0.63
C PRO A 266 1.08 -18.77 -0.29
N ARG A 267 1.18 -19.65 -1.29
CA ARG A 267 2.04 -20.83 -1.13
C ARG A 267 3.46 -20.31 -1.07
N PRO A 268 4.33 -20.86 -0.18
CA PRO A 268 5.72 -20.44 -0.12
C PRO A 268 6.31 -20.46 -1.53
N LEU A 269 7.09 -19.43 -1.90
CA LEU A 269 7.55 -19.19 -3.28
C LEU A 269 8.19 -20.42 -3.93
N ARG A 270 8.77 -21.33 -3.12
CA ARG A 270 9.37 -22.61 -3.55
C ARG A 270 8.35 -23.66 -4.04
N ALA A 271 7.09 -23.61 -3.59
CA ALA A 271 6.03 -24.57 -3.95
C ALA A 271 5.26 -24.19 -5.24
N LEU A 272 5.57 -23.05 -5.85
CA LEU A 272 4.89 -22.55 -7.06
C LEU A 272 5.47 -23.10 -8.38
N ALA A 273 6.40 -24.06 -8.33
CA ALA A 273 6.93 -24.76 -9.51
C ALA A 273 5.91 -25.73 -10.15
N VAL A 274 4.75 -25.98 -9.51
CA VAL A 274 3.72 -26.88 -10.02
C VAL A 274 2.75 -26.12 -10.95
N LYS A 275 2.82 -26.45 -12.26
CA LYS A 275 2.22 -25.83 -13.45
C LYS A 275 0.69 -25.58 -13.49
N ARG A 276 -0.07 -25.79 -12.42
CA ARG A 276 -1.52 -25.52 -12.42
C ARG A 276 -1.83 -24.40 -11.45
N SER A 277 -1.84 -23.19 -12.00
CA SER A 277 -2.26 -22.02 -11.26
C SER A 277 -3.70 -22.23 -10.74
N PRO A 278 -3.95 -22.14 -9.42
CA PRO A 278 -5.29 -22.21 -8.83
C PRO A 278 -6.27 -21.21 -9.47
N THR A 279 -5.74 -20.19 -10.13
CA THR A 279 -6.49 -19.14 -10.82
C THR A 279 -7.49 -19.65 -11.87
N ARG A 280 -7.26 -20.82 -12.50
CA ARG A 280 -8.17 -21.36 -13.52
C ARG A 280 -9.55 -21.75 -12.97
N VAL A 281 -9.65 -22.11 -11.69
CA VAL A 281 -10.94 -22.52 -11.13
C VAL A 281 -11.89 -21.32 -11.03
N TYR A 282 -11.41 -20.18 -10.53
CA TYR A 282 -12.24 -18.98 -10.35
C TYR A 282 -12.70 -18.37 -11.67
N THR A 283 -11.88 -18.48 -12.72
CA THR A 283 -12.25 -17.97 -14.04
C THR A 283 -13.46 -18.71 -14.63
N LEU A 284 -13.76 -19.92 -14.16
CA LEU A 284 -14.88 -20.73 -14.63
C LEU A 284 -16.15 -20.57 -13.77
N LEU A 285 -16.05 -19.97 -12.58
CA LEU A 285 -17.20 -19.78 -11.70
C LEU A 285 -18.12 -18.67 -12.25
N PRO A 286 -19.44 -18.88 -12.31
CA PRO A 286 -20.40 -17.82 -12.54
C PRO A 286 -20.28 -16.72 -11.47
N ARG A 287 -20.57 -15.47 -11.84
CA ARG A 287 -20.45 -14.31 -10.93
C ARG A 287 -21.12 -14.54 -9.57
N PRO A 288 -22.38 -15.03 -9.48
CA PRO A 288 -23.03 -15.22 -8.18
C PRO A 288 -22.30 -16.25 -7.30
N VAL A 289 -21.83 -17.35 -7.90
CA VAL A 289 -21.07 -18.39 -7.18
C VAL A 289 -19.73 -17.86 -6.68
N LEU A 290 -19.03 -17.08 -7.52
CA LEU A 290 -17.76 -16.45 -7.16
C LEU A 290 -17.94 -15.44 -6.02
N LEU A 291 -18.98 -14.60 -6.08
CA LEU A 291 -19.28 -13.63 -5.03
C LEU A 291 -19.59 -14.31 -3.69
N THR A 292 -20.46 -15.34 -3.70
CA THR A 292 -20.76 -16.13 -2.50
C THR A 292 -19.51 -16.78 -1.93
N TRP A 293 -18.65 -17.34 -2.78
CA TRP A 293 -17.38 -17.92 -2.34
C TRP A 293 -16.44 -16.87 -1.74
N ILE A 294 -16.32 -15.69 -2.34
CA ILE A 294 -15.51 -14.58 -1.83
C ILE A 294 -15.98 -14.16 -0.43
N ARG A 295 -17.28 -13.93 -0.25
CA ARG A 295 -17.86 -13.56 1.04
C ARG A 295 -17.58 -14.61 2.11
N TRP A 296 -17.83 -15.89 1.81
CA TRP A 296 -17.52 -16.99 2.70
C TRP A 296 -16.03 -17.04 3.08
N ARG A 297 -15.12 -16.76 2.13
CA ARG A 297 -13.67 -16.73 2.39
C ARG A 297 -13.26 -15.56 3.27
N LEU A 298 -13.86 -14.39 3.08
CA LEU A 298 -13.60 -13.20 3.90
C LEU A 298 -14.06 -13.44 5.35
N GLU A 299 -15.24 -14.01 5.53
CA GLU A 299 -15.79 -14.37 6.85
C GLU A 299 -14.96 -15.46 7.53
N ARG A 300 -14.71 -16.59 6.85
CA ARG A 300 -13.99 -17.75 7.42
C ARG A 300 -12.49 -17.48 7.59
N GLY A 301 -11.92 -16.66 6.72
CA GLY A 301 -10.53 -16.23 6.82
C GLY A 301 -10.31 -15.18 7.88
N GLU A 302 -11.35 -14.81 8.63
CA GLU A 302 -11.35 -13.77 9.67
C GLU A 302 -10.90 -12.41 9.16
N ARG A 303 -10.98 -12.17 7.85
CA ARG A 303 -10.57 -10.90 7.23
C ARG A 303 -11.58 -9.78 7.46
N LEU A 304 -12.82 -10.13 7.82
CA LEU A 304 -13.84 -9.17 8.25
C LEU A 304 -13.91 -9.04 9.78
N ARG A 305 -12.96 -9.68 10.51
CA ARG A 305 -12.86 -9.56 11.96
C ARG A 305 -11.68 -8.67 12.28
N LEU A 306 -11.95 -7.59 13.01
CA LEU A 306 -10.89 -6.82 13.64
C LEU A 306 -10.27 -7.70 14.73
N PRO A 307 -8.93 -7.76 14.85
CA PRO A 307 -8.28 -8.38 15.99
C PRO A 307 -8.79 -7.80 17.31
N ALA A 308 -8.57 -8.51 18.42
CA ALA A 308 -8.91 -7.99 19.73
C ALA A 308 -8.14 -6.67 19.94
N VAL A 309 -8.89 -5.57 20.06
CA VAL A 309 -8.32 -4.25 20.28
C VAL A 309 -7.72 -4.23 21.68
N PRO A 310 -6.42 -3.92 21.83
CA PRO A 310 -5.77 -3.88 23.14
C PRO A 310 -6.37 -2.78 24.02
N ASP A 311 -6.17 -2.88 25.33
CA ASP A 311 -6.47 -1.76 26.23
C ASP A 311 -5.51 -0.61 25.92
N PRO A 312 -5.97 0.65 25.93
CA PRO A 312 -5.09 1.80 25.75
C PRO A 312 -3.96 1.79 26.79
N VAL A 313 -2.74 1.93 26.29
CA VAL A 313 -1.56 2.04 27.15
C VAL A 313 -1.48 3.50 27.61
N PRO A 314 -1.19 3.78 28.90
CA PRO A 314 -0.93 5.14 29.35
C PRO A 314 0.16 5.77 28.48
N GLU A 315 -0.13 6.94 27.93
CA GLU A 315 0.90 7.70 27.23
C GLU A 315 2.05 7.96 28.21
N PRO A 316 3.32 7.77 27.81
CA PRO A 316 4.42 8.23 28.62
C PRO A 316 4.14 9.69 28.95
N ALA A 317 4.16 10.04 30.24
CA ALA A 317 4.07 11.43 30.62
C ALA A 317 5.12 12.16 29.79
N ALA A 318 4.76 13.30 29.20
CA ALA A 318 5.74 14.16 28.55
C ALA A 318 6.69 14.63 29.65
N GLU A 319 7.65 13.79 30.02
CA GLU A 319 8.59 14.00 31.11
C GLU A 319 9.49 15.13 30.64
N GLY A 320 9.09 16.34 30.99
CA GLY A 320 9.89 17.55 30.83
C GLY A 320 10.57 17.65 29.47
N SER A 321 9.79 18.01 28.44
CA SER A 321 10.27 19.04 27.52
C SER A 321 10.52 20.29 28.37
N SER A 322 11.63 20.26 29.11
CA SER A 322 12.20 21.39 29.79
C SER A 322 12.49 22.35 28.67
N VAL A 323 11.53 23.26 28.48
CA VAL A 323 11.74 24.48 27.73
C VAL A 323 13.01 25.06 28.34
N HIS A 324 14.14 24.86 27.67
CA HIS A 324 15.30 25.70 27.82
C HIS A 324 14.80 27.08 27.40
N SER A 325 14.20 27.77 28.36
CA SER A 325 14.01 29.21 28.36
C SER A 325 15.42 29.79 28.35
N SER A 326 16.00 29.82 27.16
CA SER A 326 17.10 30.71 26.85
C SER A 326 16.50 32.10 26.99
N THR A 327 16.57 32.60 28.21
CA THR A 327 16.41 34.01 28.54
C THR A 327 17.57 34.70 27.83
N CYS A 328 17.26 35.28 26.68
CA CYS A 328 17.96 36.45 26.14
C CYS A 328 16.99 37.62 26.25
#